data_AF-A0A0U1NQM0-F1
#
_entry.id   AF-A0A0U1NQM0-F1
#
_cell.length_a   1.000
_cell.length_b   1.000
_cell.length_c   1.000
_cell.angle_alpha   90.00
_cell.angle_beta   90.00
_cell.angle_gamma   90.00
#
_symmetry.space_group_name_H-M   'P 1'
#
loop_
_entity.id
_entity.type
_entity.pdbx_description
1 polymer ?
#
loop_
_entity_poly.entity_id
_entity_poly.type
_entity_poly.pdbx_seq_one_letter_code
_entity_poly.pdbx_strand_id
1 'polypeptide(L)'
;MPIMPKRTGYKTITLICAFLALPVGVHAEEEIDADAWFGDWSVFIDSGDCWLASHPIDMSQQAIEDVTLFVAFHQRSMNSEISVLFECGLVDVSDVEVTLDSKAYSLNVYEDTAFTSASENTEILKKMLLAKQTSISFSTLAETFNDLAIGYGGFRDAYNFTNEHCGFFKNNDLDGDQKREPI
;
A
#
# COMPACT_ATOMS: atom_id res chain seq x y z
N MET A 1 -86.41 11.16 -14.01
CA MET A 1 -85.81 11.29 -15.36
C MET A 1 -86.02 12.72 -15.84
N PRO A 2 -85.11 13.36 -16.60
CA PRO A 2 -83.67 13.14 -16.81
C PRO A 2 -82.87 14.48 -16.66
N ILE A 3 -81.61 14.50 -17.13
CA ILE A 3 -80.77 15.61 -17.62
C ILE A 3 -79.41 15.73 -16.89
N MET A 4 -78.35 15.32 -17.60
CA MET A 4 -76.94 15.65 -17.33
C MET A 4 -76.70 17.17 -17.31
N PRO A 5 -75.71 17.61 -16.53
CA PRO A 5 -74.73 18.60 -17.01
C PRO A 5 -73.33 17.97 -17.01
N LYS A 6 -72.74 17.84 -18.20
CA LYS A 6 -71.70 18.71 -18.74
C LYS A 6 -70.35 18.60 -18.02
N ARG A 7 -69.42 17.99 -18.75
CA ARG A 7 -67.97 18.06 -18.56
C ARG A 7 -67.52 19.49 -18.24
N THR A 8 -66.91 19.66 -17.08
CA THR A 8 -65.99 20.76 -16.80
C THR A 8 -64.59 20.17 -16.75
N GLY A 9 -63.79 20.52 -17.75
CA GLY A 9 -62.40 20.07 -17.87
C GLY A 9 -61.56 20.66 -16.75
N TYR A 10 -60.95 19.78 -15.97
CA TYR A 10 -59.80 20.16 -15.15
C TYR A 10 -58.56 19.99 -16.02
N LYS A 11 -57.90 21.10 -16.32
CA LYS A 11 -56.60 21.14 -16.97
C LYS A 11 -55.58 20.51 -16.02
N THR A 12 -55.08 19.34 -16.38
CA THR A 12 -53.93 18.71 -15.73
C THR A 12 -52.71 19.60 -15.98
N ILE A 13 -52.35 20.43 -15.01
CA ILE A 13 -51.04 21.11 -15.01
C ILE A 13 -50.02 20.03 -14.65
N THR A 14 -49.42 19.44 -15.67
CA THR A 14 -48.30 18.53 -15.50
C THR A 14 -47.08 19.38 -15.17
N LEU A 15 -46.74 19.47 -13.89
CA LEU A 15 -45.49 20.07 -13.45
C LEU A 15 -44.36 19.09 -13.83
N ILE A 16 -43.69 19.34 -14.94
CA ILE A 16 -42.48 18.61 -15.31
C ILE A 16 -41.37 19.12 -14.38
N CYS A 17 -41.19 18.45 -13.23
CA CYS A 17 -39.95 18.54 -12.48
C CYS A 17 -38.86 17.91 -13.34
N ALA A 18 -38.18 18.73 -14.13
CA ALA A 18 -36.92 18.36 -14.74
C ALA A 18 -35.89 18.17 -13.61
N PHE A 19 -35.81 16.95 -13.09
CA PHE A 19 -34.65 16.50 -12.33
C PHE A 19 -33.48 16.50 -13.32
N LEU A 20 -32.73 17.59 -13.33
CA LEU A 20 -31.36 17.59 -13.82
C LEU A 20 -30.59 16.67 -12.88
N ALA A 21 -30.57 15.37 -13.22
CA ALA A 21 -29.60 14.44 -12.69
C ALA A 21 -28.24 14.94 -13.19
N LEU A 22 -27.61 15.82 -12.42
CA LEU A 22 -26.18 16.04 -12.54
C LEU A 22 -25.56 14.68 -12.25
N PRO A 23 -24.80 14.09 -13.18
CA PRO A 23 -23.95 12.96 -12.83
C PRO A 23 -22.95 13.51 -11.84
N VAL A 24 -23.19 13.27 -10.55
CA VAL A 24 -22.14 13.34 -9.56
C VAL A 24 -21.19 12.23 -9.99
N GLY A 25 -20.10 12.60 -10.65
CA GLY A 25 -19.02 11.69 -10.96
C GLY A 25 -18.56 11.13 -9.63
N VAL A 26 -19.02 9.91 -9.31
CA VAL A 26 -18.37 9.07 -8.33
C VAL A 26 -17.04 8.72 -9.00
N HIS A 27 -16.03 9.54 -8.74
CA HIS A 27 -14.66 9.14 -9.00
C HIS A 27 -14.40 8.04 -7.99
N ALA A 28 -14.54 6.78 -8.44
CA ALA A 28 -13.79 5.70 -7.83
C ALA A 28 -12.32 6.16 -7.88
N GLU A 29 -11.67 6.15 -6.73
CA GLU A 29 -10.23 6.39 -6.62
C GLU A 29 -9.55 5.46 -7.64
N GLU A 30 -8.81 6.04 -8.57
CA GLU A 30 -8.17 5.28 -9.64
C GLU A 30 -7.15 4.34 -8.98
N GLU A 31 -7.36 3.03 -9.13
CA GLU A 31 -6.45 2.02 -8.64
C GLU A 31 -5.06 2.33 -9.20
N ILE A 32 -4.08 2.50 -8.32
CA ILE A 32 -2.72 2.83 -8.74
C ILE A 32 -2.12 1.57 -9.35
N ASP A 33 -2.02 1.54 -10.67
CA ASP A 33 -1.37 0.44 -11.40
C ASP A 33 0.14 0.44 -11.09
N ALA A 34 0.68 -0.73 -10.73
CA ALA A 34 2.11 -0.89 -10.53
C ALA A 34 2.89 -0.79 -11.85
N ASP A 35 4.04 -0.11 -11.82
CA ASP A 35 4.96 0.02 -12.96
C ASP A 35 5.60 -1.33 -13.34
N ALA A 36 5.82 -2.21 -12.36
CA ALA A 36 6.37 -3.54 -12.59
C ALA A 36 5.99 -4.55 -11.48
N TRP A 37 6.03 -5.83 -11.83
CA TRP A 37 5.75 -6.96 -10.93
C TRP A 37 6.90 -7.96 -10.97
N PHE A 38 7.35 -8.39 -9.79
CA PHE A 38 8.41 -9.36 -9.60
C PHE A 38 7.97 -10.35 -8.52
N GLY A 39 7.36 -11.45 -8.94
CA GLY A 39 6.83 -12.45 -8.00
C GLY A 39 5.79 -11.85 -7.07
N ASP A 40 6.10 -11.82 -5.78
CA ASP A 40 5.22 -11.32 -4.72
C ASP A 40 5.33 -9.80 -4.51
N TRP A 41 6.15 -9.12 -5.32
CA TRP A 41 6.48 -7.70 -5.15
C TRP A 41 6.03 -6.86 -6.34
N SER A 42 5.33 -5.77 -6.06
CA SER A 42 5.01 -4.71 -7.01
C SER A 42 5.94 -3.52 -6.82
N VAL A 43 6.28 -2.85 -7.91
CA VAL A 43 7.09 -1.62 -7.92
C VAL A 43 6.28 -0.47 -8.47
N PHE A 44 6.40 0.68 -7.83
CA PHE A 44 5.76 1.92 -8.22
C PHE A 44 6.80 3.05 -8.26
N ILE A 45 6.69 3.93 -9.24
CA ILE A 45 7.62 5.02 -9.52
C ILE A 45 6.81 6.29 -9.82
N ASP A 46 6.92 7.29 -8.95
CA ASP A 46 6.33 8.60 -9.18
C ASP A 46 7.34 9.72 -8.90
N SER A 47 7.73 10.44 -9.95
CA SER A 47 8.40 11.75 -9.84
C SER A 47 9.65 11.79 -8.93
N GLY A 48 10.32 10.66 -8.73
CA GLY A 48 11.51 10.51 -7.89
C GLY A 48 11.28 9.84 -6.55
N ASP A 49 10.03 9.57 -6.19
CA ASP A 49 9.65 8.64 -5.14
C ASP A 49 9.40 7.26 -5.77
N CYS A 50 9.90 6.20 -5.12
CA CYS A 50 9.65 4.84 -5.56
C CYS A 50 9.34 3.97 -4.36
N TRP A 51 8.44 3.02 -4.50
CA TRP A 51 8.14 2.07 -3.44
C TRP A 51 7.96 0.67 -4.00
N LEU A 52 8.40 -0.29 -3.19
CA LEU A 52 8.14 -1.70 -3.38
C LEU A 52 7.06 -2.09 -2.39
N ALA A 53 6.08 -2.88 -2.84
CA ALA A 53 5.00 -3.34 -1.98
C ALA A 53 4.82 -4.85 -2.07
N SER A 54 4.42 -5.46 -0.95
CA SER A 54 4.06 -6.88 -0.90
C SER A 54 3.06 -7.12 0.23
N HIS A 55 2.15 -8.07 0.05
CA HIS A 55 1.21 -8.50 1.09
C HIS A 55 1.83 -9.62 1.92
N PRO A 56 1.71 -9.58 3.26
CA PRO A 56 2.15 -10.68 4.09
C PRO A 56 1.23 -11.90 3.90
N ILE A 57 1.77 -13.07 4.20
CA ILE A 57 1.17 -14.37 3.94
C ILE A 57 0.87 -15.04 5.29
N ASP A 58 -0.33 -15.56 5.45
CA ASP A 58 -0.73 -16.28 6.66
C ASP A 58 -0.21 -17.73 6.70
N MET A 59 -0.55 -18.44 7.78
CA MET A 59 -0.20 -19.86 7.93
C MET A 59 -0.83 -20.77 6.86
N SER A 60 -1.91 -20.32 6.21
CA SER A 60 -2.57 -21.05 5.13
C SER A 60 -1.99 -20.75 3.74
N GLN A 61 -0.90 -19.98 3.69
CA GLN A 61 -0.24 -19.53 2.46
C GLN A 61 -1.12 -18.61 1.59
N GLN A 62 -2.02 -17.85 2.23
CA GLN A 62 -2.85 -16.85 1.59
C GLN A 62 -2.35 -15.45 1.94
N ALA A 63 -2.31 -14.58 0.94
CA ALA A 63 -2.00 -13.17 1.14
C ALA A 63 -3.11 -12.51 1.97
N ILE A 64 -2.73 -11.66 2.91
CA ILE A 64 -3.63 -10.78 3.63
C ILE A 64 -3.69 -9.46 2.88
N GLU A 65 -4.66 -9.33 1.96
CA GLU A 65 -4.76 -8.18 1.03
C GLU A 65 -4.97 -6.84 1.74
N ASP A 66 -5.53 -6.85 2.96
CA ASP A 66 -5.76 -5.63 3.74
C ASP A 66 -4.51 -5.16 4.52
N VAL A 67 -3.35 -5.81 4.32
CA VAL A 67 -2.09 -5.43 4.95
C VAL A 67 -1.00 -5.37 3.88
N THR A 68 -0.33 -4.23 3.79
CA THR A 68 0.72 -4.02 2.77
C THR A 68 2.02 -3.57 3.41
N LEU A 69 3.09 -4.34 3.23
CA LEU A 69 4.44 -3.92 3.59
C LEU A 69 5.02 -3.09 2.45
N PHE A 70 5.51 -1.90 2.79
CA PHE A 70 6.22 -1.02 1.88
C PHE A 70 7.72 -0.92 2.20
N VAL A 71 8.53 -0.86 1.14
CA VAL A 71 9.89 -0.35 1.17
C VAL A 71 9.93 0.85 0.23
N ALA A 72 9.85 2.05 0.79
CA ALA A 72 9.78 3.30 0.06
C ALA A 72 11.13 4.01 0.01
N PHE A 73 11.38 4.75 -1.05
CA PHE A 73 12.58 5.54 -1.29
C PHE A 73 12.15 6.91 -1.80
N HIS A 74 12.30 7.92 -0.96
CA HIS A 74 11.81 9.27 -1.26
C HIS A 74 12.89 10.13 -1.92
N GLN A 75 12.48 10.98 -2.86
CA GLN A 75 13.31 12.02 -3.46
C GLN A 75 14.64 11.49 -4.00
N ARG A 76 14.60 10.30 -4.58
CA ARG A 76 15.76 9.60 -5.14
C ARG A 76 16.84 9.28 -4.09
N SER A 77 16.48 9.20 -2.82
CA SER A 77 17.35 8.77 -1.73
C SER A 77 17.35 7.25 -1.61
N MET A 78 18.52 6.64 -1.46
CA MET A 78 18.60 5.21 -1.09
C MET A 78 18.33 4.94 0.40
N ASN A 79 18.12 5.98 1.21
CA ASN A 79 17.65 5.78 2.58
C ASN A 79 16.18 5.40 2.53
N SER A 80 15.90 4.12 2.74
CA SER A 80 14.54 3.61 2.68
C SER A 80 13.70 4.04 3.88
N GLU A 81 12.41 4.11 3.67
CA GLU A 81 11.38 4.02 4.70
C GLU A 81 10.74 2.63 4.63
N ILE A 82 10.47 2.04 5.78
CA ILE A 82 9.79 0.75 5.87
C ILE A 82 8.54 0.96 6.69
N SER A 83 7.41 0.59 6.13
CA SER A 83 6.11 0.81 6.72
C SER A 83 5.14 -0.31 6.39
N VAL A 84 4.09 -0.41 7.20
CA VAL A 84 3.00 -1.37 7.01
C VAL A 84 1.71 -0.58 6.99
N LEU A 85 0.99 -0.61 5.87
CA LEU A 85 -0.33 -0.03 5.70
C LEU A 85 -1.40 -1.07 6.08
N PHE A 86 -2.45 -0.61 6.75
CA PHE A 86 -3.60 -1.41 7.14
C PHE A 86 -4.87 -0.83 6.51
N GLU A 87 -5.54 -1.60 5.67
CA GLU A 87 -6.70 -1.16 4.89
C GLU A 87 -8.01 -1.82 5.37
N CYS A 88 -9.12 -1.49 4.69
CA CYS A 88 -10.38 -2.22 4.71
C CYS A 88 -10.97 -2.60 6.08
N GLY A 89 -10.85 -1.71 7.08
CA GLY A 89 -11.54 -1.86 8.36
C GLY A 89 -10.72 -2.53 9.47
N LEU A 90 -9.42 -2.73 9.25
CA LEU A 90 -8.45 -2.87 10.34
C LEU A 90 -8.37 -1.55 11.11
N VAL A 91 -9.30 -1.35 12.04
CA VAL A 91 -9.37 -0.17 12.91
C VAL A 91 -8.63 -0.42 14.22
N ASP A 92 -8.13 0.66 14.82
CA ASP A 92 -7.49 0.64 16.13
C ASP A 92 -6.30 -0.33 16.22
N VAL A 93 -5.47 -0.35 15.16
CA VAL A 93 -4.27 -1.17 15.10
C VAL A 93 -3.25 -0.73 16.14
N SER A 94 -2.70 -1.68 16.89
CA SER A 94 -1.66 -1.45 17.91
C SER A 94 -0.61 -2.56 17.91
N ASP A 95 0.47 -2.33 18.66
CA ASP A 95 1.52 -3.32 18.93
C ASP A 95 2.11 -3.94 17.66
N VAL A 96 2.28 -3.10 16.63
CA VAL A 96 2.82 -3.52 15.34
C VAL A 96 4.32 -3.80 15.47
N GLU A 97 4.72 -4.99 15.06
CA GLU A 97 6.10 -5.43 15.09
C GLU A 97 6.48 -6.10 13.77
N VAL A 98 7.66 -5.75 13.26
CA VAL A 98 8.35 -6.53 12.24
C VAL A 98 9.44 -7.34 12.93
N THR A 99 9.35 -8.66 12.92
CA THR A 99 10.42 -9.54 13.40
C THR A 99 11.27 -9.99 12.22
N LEU A 100 12.57 -9.74 12.31
CA LEU A 100 13.52 -10.04 11.25
C LEU A 100 14.83 -10.61 11.79
N ASP A 101 15.19 -11.83 11.37
CA ASP A 101 16.36 -12.59 11.86
C ASP A 101 16.38 -12.68 13.41
N SER A 102 15.22 -12.98 14.01
CA SER A 102 14.98 -13.05 15.47
C SER A 102 15.09 -11.72 16.23
N LYS A 103 15.24 -10.59 15.55
CA LYS A 103 15.15 -9.26 16.16
C LYS A 103 13.78 -8.67 15.86
N ALA A 104 13.08 -8.29 16.92
CA ALA A 104 11.86 -7.50 16.87
C ALA A 104 12.16 -6.02 16.66
N TYR A 105 11.43 -5.39 15.74
CA TYR A 105 11.42 -3.96 15.50
C TYR A 105 10.00 -3.46 15.75
N SER A 106 9.80 -2.62 16.76
CA SER A 106 8.48 -2.02 17.03
C SER A 106 8.22 -0.86 16.08
N LEU A 107 7.02 -0.81 15.52
CA LEU A 107 6.60 0.24 14.60
C LEU A 107 5.70 1.25 15.33
N ASN A 108 5.86 2.52 14.98
CA ASN A 108 4.98 3.59 15.47
C ASN A 108 3.81 3.74 14.52
N VAL A 109 2.59 3.54 15.03
CA VAL A 109 1.35 3.69 14.25
C VAL A 109 1.00 5.18 14.15
N TYR A 110 0.77 5.65 12.93
CA TYR A 110 0.22 6.95 12.62
C TYR A 110 -0.93 6.76 11.63
N GLU A 111 -2.15 7.07 12.07
CA GLU A 111 -3.38 6.81 11.31
C GLU A 111 -3.51 5.32 10.97
N ASP A 112 -3.46 4.96 9.69
CA ASP A 112 -3.58 3.61 9.15
C ASP A 112 -2.24 2.95 8.80
N THR A 113 -1.12 3.64 9.07
CA THR A 113 0.21 3.19 8.66
C THR A 113 1.15 3.11 9.86
N ALA A 114 1.89 2.01 9.98
CA ALA A 114 2.91 1.83 11.00
C ALA A 114 4.31 1.97 10.39
N PHE A 115 5.18 2.73 11.05
CA PHE A 115 6.52 3.05 10.53
C PHE A 115 7.61 2.52 11.45
N THR A 116 8.66 1.94 10.87
CA THR A 116 9.89 1.62 11.60
C THR A 116 10.66 2.89 11.96
N SER A 117 11.56 2.82 12.94
CA SER A 117 12.45 3.95 13.21
C SER A 117 13.41 4.17 12.04
N ALA A 118 13.54 5.43 11.59
CA ALA A 118 14.48 5.80 10.52
C ALA A 118 15.93 5.32 10.76
N SER A 119 16.35 5.22 12.02
CA SER A 119 17.68 4.72 12.38
C SER A 119 17.87 3.22 12.12
N GLU A 120 16.79 2.47 11.93
CA GLU A 120 16.78 1.01 11.78
C GLU A 120 16.59 0.57 10.33
N ASN A 121 16.03 1.42 9.47
CA ASN A 121 15.63 1.10 8.10
C ASN A 121 16.78 0.51 7.27
N THR A 122 17.98 1.08 7.36
CA THR A 122 19.15 0.56 6.63
C THR A 122 19.53 -0.86 7.08
N GLU A 123 19.43 -1.17 8.37
CA GLU A 123 19.72 -2.52 8.88
C GLU A 123 18.64 -3.51 8.40
N ILE A 124 17.37 -3.11 8.50
CA ILE A 124 16.24 -3.93 8.07
C ILE A 124 16.35 -4.23 6.57
N LEU A 125 16.50 -3.21 5.72
CA LEU A 125 16.65 -3.38 4.27
C LEU A 125 17.81 -4.31 3.92
N LYS A 126 18.98 -4.16 4.56
CA LYS A 126 20.12 -5.06 4.33
C LYS A 126 19.78 -6.52 4.61
N LYS A 127 19.04 -6.79 5.69
CA LYS A 127 18.65 -8.15 6.03
C LYS A 127 17.52 -8.66 5.12
N MET A 128 16.60 -7.80 4.68
CA MET A 128 15.60 -8.15 3.65
C MET A 128 16.28 -8.53 2.33
N LEU A 129 17.32 -7.80 1.90
CA LEU A 129 18.11 -8.12 0.69
C LEU A 129 18.87 -9.44 0.76
N LEU A 130 19.09 -9.94 1.98
CA LEU A 130 19.64 -11.27 2.27
C LEU A 130 18.54 -12.34 2.43
N ALA A 131 17.28 -12.01 2.14
CA ALA A 131 16.09 -12.86 2.29
C ALA A 131 15.99 -13.49 3.68
N LYS A 132 16.32 -12.72 4.72
CA LYS A 132 16.16 -13.16 6.11
C LYS A 132 14.68 -13.28 6.43
N GLN A 133 14.33 -14.36 7.12
CA GLN A 133 12.94 -14.59 7.53
C GLN A 133 12.40 -13.36 8.24
N THR A 134 11.25 -12.90 7.75
CA THR A 134 10.58 -11.70 8.21
C THR A 134 9.12 -12.03 8.45
N SER A 135 8.59 -11.57 9.57
CA SER A 135 7.17 -11.65 9.89
C SER A 135 6.65 -10.33 10.44
N ILE A 136 5.35 -10.13 10.29
CA ILE A 136 4.59 -9.03 10.86
C ILE A 136 3.64 -9.59 11.90
N SER A 137 3.58 -8.93 13.05
CA SER A 137 2.59 -9.18 14.10
C SER A 137 1.95 -7.85 14.49
N PHE A 138 0.66 -7.87 14.80
CA PHE A 138 -0.09 -6.69 15.25
C PHE A 138 -1.37 -7.09 15.97
N SER A 139 -1.98 -6.15 16.68
CA SER A 139 -3.28 -6.32 17.32
C SER A 139 -4.30 -5.33 16.80
N THR A 140 -5.56 -5.74 16.82
CA THR A 140 -6.73 -4.88 16.70
C THR A 140 -7.55 -4.99 17.99
N LEU A 141 -8.67 -4.26 18.11
CA LEU A 141 -9.61 -4.47 19.21
C LEU A 141 -10.24 -5.87 19.25
N ALA A 142 -10.34 -6.55 18.10
CA ALA A 142 -11.05 -7.81 17.97
C ALA A 142 -10.12 -9.02 18.09
N GLU A 143 -8.91 -8.92 17.54
CA GLU A 143 -8.01 -10.05 17.37
C GLU A 143 -6.53 -9.65 17.30
N THR A 144 -5.66 -10.62 17.55
CA THR A 144 -4.22 -10.49 17.40
C THR A 144 -3.75 -11.36 16.23
N PHE A 145 -3.02 -10.73 15.33
CA PHE A 145 -2.35 -11.39 14.21
C PHE A 145 -0.89 -11.60 14.56
N ASN A 146 -0.42 -12.83 14.41
CA ASN A 146 0.95 -13.19 14.73
C ASN A 146 1.61 -13.87 13.54
N ASP A 147 2.90 -13.58 13.37
CA ASP A 147 3.80 -14.29 12.48
C ASP A 147 3.35 -14.34 11.01
N LEU A 148 2.72 -13.27 10.51
CA LEU A 148 2.38 -13.16 9.10
C LEU A 148 3.67 -13.02 8.30
N ALA A 149 3.99 -14.00 7.44
CA ALA A 149 5.28 -14.11 6.79
C ALA A 149 5.40 -13.18 5.57
N ILE A 150 6.59 -12.66 5.31
CA ILE A 150 6.86 -11.92 4.06
C ILE A 150 7.44 -12.85 3.01
N GLY A 151 6.78 -12.91 1.84
CA GLY A 151 7.29 -13.57 0.65
C GLY A 151 8.49 -12.80 0.08
N TYR A 152 9.61 -13.50 -0.14
CA TYR A 152 10.80 -12.91 -0.77
C TYR A 152 10.91 -13.23 -2.26
N GLY A 153 9.89 -13.88 -2.85
CA GLY A 153 9.84 -14.19 -4.27
C GLY A 153 9.87 -12.89 -5.08
N GLY A 154 11.00 -12.61 -5.72
CA GLY A 154 11.18 -11.43 -6.58
C GLY A 154 11.58 -10.12 -5.88
N PHE A 155 11.69 -10.09 -4.54
CA PHE A 155 12.10 -8.87 -3.81
C PHE A 155 13.41 -8.26 -4.31
N ARG A 156 14.43 -9.11 -4.53
CA ARG A 156 15.75 -8.65 -4.97
C ARG A 156 15.72 -8.09 -6.40
N ASP A 157 14.89 -8.68 -7.26
CA ASP A 157 14.75 -8.23 -8.64
C ASP A 157 13.97 -6.91 -8.69
N ALA A 158 12.90 -6.78 -7.88
CA ALA A 158 12.20 -5.52 -7.66
C ALA A 158 13.15 -4.43 -7.14
N TYR A 159 13.98 -4.72 -6.15
CA TYR A 159 14.96 -3.75 -5.63
C TYR A 159 15.97 -3.31 -6.68
N ASN A 160 16.51 -4.25 -7.46
CA ASN A 160 17.45 -3.90 -8.53
C ASN A 160 16.79 -3.06 -9.63
N PHE A 161 15.57 -3.42 -10.02
CA PHE A 161 14.78 -2.64 -10.97
C PHE A 161 14.55 -1.21 -10.46
N THR A 162 14.12 -1.06 -9.20
CA THR A 162 13.95 0.24 -8.55
C THR A 162 15.26 1.01 -8.51
N ASN A 163 16.39 0.37 -8.16
CA ASN A 163 17.69 1.02 -8.13
C ASN A 163 18.12 1.58 -9.49
N GLU A 164 17.83 0.85 -10.57
CA GLU A 164 18.12 1.29 -11.94
C GLU A 164 17.18 2.41 -12.43
N HIS A 165 15.90 2.36 -12.04
CA HIS A 165 14.85 3.20 -12.64
C HIS A 165 14.44 4.40 -11.77
N CYS A 166 14.69 4.38 -10.46
CA CYS A 166 14.35 5.47 -9.55
C CYS A 166 15.36 6.65 -9.61
N GLY A 167 16.49 6.46 -10.28
CA GLY A 167 17.52 7.49 -10.44
C GLY A 167 18.17 7.92 -9.13
N PHE A 168 18.42 6.96 -8.23
CA PHE A 168 18.95 7.22 -6.90
C PHE A 168 20.31 7.95 -6.91
N PHE A 169 20.50 8.80 -5.90
CA PHE A 169 21.84 9.23 -5.52
C PHE A 169 22.57 8.06 -4.84
N LYS A 170 23.79 7.74 -5.30
CA LYS A 170 24.60 6.61 -4.77
C LYS A 170 24.73 6.67 -3.24
N ASN A 171 24.59 5.52 -2.59
CA ASN A 171 24.80 5.36 -1.15
C ASN A 171 25.79 4.22 -0.88
N ASN A 172 26.99 4.59 -0.43
CA ASN A 172 28.09 3.65 -0.18
C ASN A 172 27.77 2.58 0.88
N ASP A 173 26.80 2.84 1.77
CA ASP A 173 26.42 1.88 2.82
C ASP A 173 25.61 0.71 2.28
N LEU A 174 24.92 0.88 1.14
CA LEU A 174 24.09 -0.13 0.49
C LEU A 174 24.76 -0.69 -0.78
N ASP A 175 25.44 0.16 -1.55
CA ASP A 175 26.11 -0.21 -2.80
C ASP A 175 27.45 -0.93 -2.60
N GLY A 176 28.01 -0.84 -1.39
CA GLY A 176 29.39 -1.24 -1.10
C GLY A 176 30.40 -0.35 -1.83
N ASP A 177 31.67 -0.43 -1.41
CA ASP A 177 32.77 0.35 -1.98
C ASP A 177 33.19 -0.19 -3.36
N GLN A 178 32.27 -0.20 -4.33
CA GLN A 178 32.59 -0.52 -5.73
C GLN A 178 32.97 0.75 -6.48
N LYS A 179 34.24 1.13 -6.33
CA LYS A 179 35.01 1.65 -7.47
C LYS A 179 34.99 0.59 -8.57
N ARG A 180 33.97 0.63 -9.42
CA ARG A 180 34.08 0.12 -10.79
C ARG A 180 33.60 1.23 -11.72
N GLU A 181 34.54 1.62 -12.56
CA GLU A 181 34.46 2.70 -13.53
C GLU A 181 33.24 2.53 -14.46
N PRO A 182 32.72 3.64 -15.02
CA PRO A 182 31.72 3.57 -16.06
C PRO A 182 32.28 2.88 -17.31
N ILE A 183 31.44 2.11 -17.99
CA ILE A 183 31.62 1.79 -19.42
C ILE A 183 31.12 3.00 -20.22
#